data_AF-W4Q7G9-F1
#
_entry.id   AF-W4Q7G9-F1
#
_cell.length_a   1.000
_cell.length_b   1.000
_cell.length_c   1.000
_cell.angle_alpha   90.00
_cell.angle_beta   90.00
_cell.angle_gamma   90.00
#
_symmetry.space_group_name_H-M   'P 1'
#
loop_
_entity.id
_entity.type
_entity.pdbx_description
1 polymer ?
#
loop_
_entity_poly.entity_id
_entity_poly.type
_entity_poly.pdbx_seq_one_letter_code
_entity_poly.pdbx_strand_id
1 'polypeptide(L)'
;MKKLLQRQSGMTLVEVLLTLVIFTIIVGMAYGVVTTTSSSNAKSQAHVDLRQKANLIITQMRQQHHSEMSCYEVDRDLLPDDISITQLNISVVGEACEDQIDPTYNVHVEFTLQNEMNHSFTIDTIIEKARREKESIPLVIEKPSSNPFYDYLVNENVFVYGSELIFMGSEMLGKDATMLIKGGVSGNQLDGGARLNVSNIYLDGRLSIDGQSPGGKMIGSFNDSGDVIVNGNLTLWNGSRDIYGDVYVNGNFRLKDATIHGNVYVNGNVELGWQPSFTGNARVYYTGTLTYPNNYHDAILARMTKQPSVPTKQVPDLPIPQLKSSEWFHNNGYSSTIKPNGMRYYGGSVNIQSKTYDGYGYVSNFTNAVIVSTGDITVGGPSWVNNMTGVLLAPNGRVTFNGANFEGLIIARDGFHVTSGSTKVTFKNIDQFISNEAQFPLYVD
;
A
#
# COMPACT_ATOMS: atom_id res chain seq x y z
N MET A 1 -2.09 38.26 61.83
CA MET A 1 -1.60 37.00 61.25
C MET A 1 -2.82 36.19 60.80
N LYS A 2 -3.12 36.19 59.50
CA LYS A 2 -4.37 35.62 58.93
C LYS A 2 -4.18 34.14 58.61
N LYS A 3 -5.21 33.36 58.94
CA LYS A 3 -5.44 31.93 58.74
C LYS A 3 -4.95 31.37 57.40
N LEU A 4 -4.20 30.27 57.46
CA LEU A 4 -4.10 29.26 56.39
C LEU A 4 -4.12 27.88 57.05
N LEU A 5 -5.32 27.36 57.34
CA LEU A 5 -5.53 25.95 57.66
C LEU A 5 -5.72 25.21 56.33
N GLN A 6 -4.70 24.46 55.92
CA GLN A 6 -4.78 23.53 54.81
C GLN A 6 -5.74 22.38 55.16
N ARG A 7 -6.84 22.26 54.41
CA ARG A 7 -7.64 21.03 54.34
C ARG A 7 -6.86 20.00 53.52
N GLN A 8 -6.40 18.93 54.15
CA GLN A 8 -6.04 17.70 53.44
C GLN A 8 -7.29 16.81 53.39
N SER A 9 -7.87 16.65 52.20
CA SER A 9 -8.91 15.64 51.95
C SER A 9 -8.23 14.30 51.77
N GLY A 10 -8.22 13.46 52.81
CA GLY A 10 -7.89 12.06 52.66
C GLY A 10 -8.92 11.40 51.74
N MET A 11 -8.47 10.64 50.73
CA MET A 11 -9.36 9.82 49.91
C MET A 11 -10.10 8.85 50.82
N THR A 12 -11.41 8.75 50.65
CA THR A 12 -12.20 7.83 51.44
C THR A 12 -11.90 6.40 50.99
N LEU A 13 -11.85 5.45 51.93
CA LEU A 13 -11.62 4.02 51.63
C LEU A 13 -12.59 3.50 50.55
N VAL A 14 -13.79 4.06 50.52
CA VAL A 14 -14.85 3.75 49.56
C VAL A 14 -14.47 4.16 48.13
N GLU A 15 -13.84 5.31 47.92
CA GLU A 15 -13.37 5.75 46.60
C GLU A 15 -12.23 4.86 46.07
N VAL A 16 -11.33 4.43 46.96
CA VAL A 16 -10.24 3.51 46.59
C VAL A 16 -10.80 2.14 46.21
N LEU A 17 -11.77 1.61 46.95
CA LEU A 17 -12.41 0.34 46.60
C LEU A 17 -13.20 0.43 45.30
N LEU A 18 -13.95 1.52 45.08
CA LEU A 18 -14.71 1.74 43.85
C LEU A 18 -13.81 1.81 42.62
N THR A 19 -12.70 2.56 42.71
CA THR A 19 -11.74 2.68 41.61
C THR A 19 -11.06 1.35 41.29
N LEU A 20 -10.75 0.55 42.31
CA LEU A 20 -10.13 -0.76 42.13
C LEU A 20 -11.09 -1.75 41.44
N VAL A 21 -12.37 -1.74 41.81
CA VAL A 21 -13.41 -2.55 41.15
C VAL A 21 -13.57 -2.14 39.68
N ILE A 22 -13.71 -0.84 39.40
CA ILE A 22 -13.84 -0.35 38.01
C ILE A 22 -12.60 -0.71 37.19
N PHE A 23 -11.40 -0.59 37.77
CA PHE A 23 -10.16 -0.96 37.11
C PHE A 23 -10.11 -2.44 36.76
N THR A 24 -10.52 -3.34 37.67
CA THR A 24 -10.55 -4.79 37.38
C THR A 24 -11.52 -5.15 36.26
N ILE A 25 -12.67 -4.48 36.17
CA ILE A 25 -13.64 -4.68 35.09
C ILE A 25 -13.05 -4.23 33.75
N ILE A 26 -12.40 -3.06 33.71
CA ILE A 26 -11.77 -2.53 32.50
C ILE A 26 -10.64 -3.44 32.02
N VAL A 27 -9.76 -3.89 32.93
CA VAL A 27 -8.66 -4.80 32.59
C VAL A 27 -9.18 -6.15 32.08
N GLY A 28 -10.23 -6.69 32.69
CA GLY A 28 -10.87 -7.93 32.24
C GLY A 28 -11.44 -7.84 30.83
N MET A 29 -12.13 -6.73 30.51
CA MET A 29 -12.66 -6.48 29.17
C MET A 29 -11.54 -6.29 28.14
N ALA A 30 -10.51 -5.50 28.47
CA ALA A 30 -9.37 -5.27 27.59
C ALA A 30 -8.63 -6.57 27.28
N TYR A 31 -8.37 -7.40 28.29
CA TYR A 31 -7.75 -8.71 28.12
C TYR A 31 -8.58 -9.62 27.21
N GLY A 32 -9.90 -9.69 27.43
CA GLY A 32 -10.80 -10.50 26.61
C GLY A 32 -10.81 -10.10 25.13
N VAL A 33 -10.78 -8.80 24.84
CA VAL A 33 -10.70 -8.30 23.46
C VAL A 33 -9.36 -8.68 22.83
N VAL A 34 -8.24 -8.42 23.52
CA VAL A 34 -6.89 -8.75 23.01
C VAL A 34 -6.74 -10.24 22.71
N THR A 35 -7.20 -11.11 23.62
CA THR A 35 -7.13 -12.56 23.41
C THR A 35 -8.01 -13.02 22.25
N THR A 36 -9.21 -12.43 22.11
CA THR A 36 -10.14 -12.77 21.02
C THR A 36 -9.60 -12.30 19.67
N THR A 37 -9.07 -11.07 19.59
CA THR A 37 -8.47 -10.53 18.37
C THR A 37 -7.21 -11.30 17.98
N SER A 38 -6.34 -11.63 18.94
CA SER A 38 -5.13 -12.43 18.67
C SER A 38 -5.47 -13.83 18.14
N SER A 39 -6.45 -14.51 18.77
CA SER A 39 -6.93 -15.82 18.31
C SER A 39 -7.59 -15.74 16.93
N SER A 40 -8.40 -14.70 16.68
CA SER A 40 -9.03 -14.48 15.38
C SER A 40 -7.99 -14.22 14.28
N ASN A 41 -6.95 -13.43 14.58
CA ASN A 41 -5.87 -13.15 13.62
C ASN A 41 -5.05 -14.40 13.32
N ALA A 42 -4.70 -15.19 14.34
CA ALA A 42 -4.01 -16.46 14.14
C ALA A 42 -4.83 -17.44 13.28
N LYS A 43 -6.14 -17.49 13.48
CA LYS A 43 -7.06 -18.29 12.64
C LYS A 43 -7.14 -17.79 11.20
N SER A 44 -7.24 -16.48 11.00
CA SER A 44 -7.26 -15.88 9.66
C SER A 44 -5.96 -16.12 8.90
N GLN A 45 -4.81 -15.97 9.57
CA GLN A 45 -3.51 -16.22 8.95
C GLN A 45 -3.36 -17.70 8.56
N ALA A 46 -3.69 -18.61 9.46
CA ALA A 46 -3.66 -20.05 9.18
C ALA A 46 -4.56 -20.43 7.98
N HIS A 47 -5.71 -19.79 7.84
CA HIS A 47 -6.60 -20.01 6.69
C HIS A 47 -5.99 -19.51 5.37
N VAL A 48 -5.30 -18.35 5.37
CA VAL A 48 -4.60 -17.83 4.20
C VAL A 48 -3.46 -18.77 3.79
N ASP A 49 -2.66 -19.21 4.76
CA ASP A 49 -1.52 -20.10 4.52
C ASP A 49 -1.98 -21.44 3.94
N LEU A 50 -2.98 -22.08 4.55
CA LEU A 50 -3.57 -23.33 4.06
C LEU A 50 -4.15 -23.18 2.64
N ARG A 51 -4.79 -22.04 2.34
CA ARG A 51 -5.30 -21.77 0.99
C ARG A 51 -4.18 -21.66 -0.05
N GLN A 52 -3.08 -20.97 0.27
CA GLN A 52 -1.94 -20.86 -0.63
C GLN A 52 -1.32 -22.23 -0.93
N LYS A 53 -1.16 -23.06 0.09
CA LYS A 53 -0.65 -24.44 -0.05
C LYS A 53 -1.57 -25.31 -0.90
N ALA A 54 -2.88 -25.21 -0.68
CA ALA A 54 -3.84 -25.96 -1.45
C ALA A 54 -3.86 -25.56 -2.94
N ASN A 55 -3.66 -24.26 -3.25
CA ASN A 55 -3.51 -23.80 -4.63
C ASN A 55 -2.23 -24.32 -5.32
N LEU A 56 -1.14 -24.48 -4.57
CA LEU A 56 0.10 -25.09 -5.07
C LEU A 56 -0.15 -26.55 -5.47
N ILE A 57 -0.80 -27.34 -4.60
CA ILE A 57 -1.15 -28.74 -4.86
C ILE A 57 -2.02 -28.86 -6.13
N ILE A 58 -3.06 -28.02 -6.26
CA ILE A 58 -3.91 -27.99 -7.46
C ILE A 58 -3.12 -27.67 -8.73
N THR A 59 -2.15 -26.75 -8.64
CA THR A 59 -1.32 -26.37 -9.78
C THR A 59 -0.44 -27.52 -10.25
N GLN A 60 0.13 -28.28 -9.31
CA GLN A 60 0.92 -29.46 -9.63
C GLN A 60 0.09 -30.61 -10.17
N MET A 61 -1.06 -30.90 -9.56
CA MET A 61 -2.00 -31.88 -10.09
C MET A 61 -2.43 -31.51 -11.51
N ARG A 62 -2.65 -30.22 -11.79
CA ARG A 62 -2.96 -29.75 -13.16
C ARG A 62 -1.81 -29.99 -14.12
N GLN A 63 -0.57 -29.74 -13.71
CA GLN A 63 0.62 -30.00 -14.53
C GLN A 63 0.78 -31.50 -14.83
N GLN A 64 0.65 -32.36 -13.81
CA GLN A 64 0.67 -33.82 -13.95
C GLN A 64 -0.44 -34.31 -14.87
N HIS A 65 -1.66 -33.78 -14.73
CA HIS A 65 -2.80 -34.11 -15.59
C HIS A 65 -2.56 -33.75 -17.06
N HIS A 66 -1.73 -32.76 -17.33
CA HIS A 66 -1.46 -32.30 -18.69
C HIS A 66 -0.23 -32.95 -19.31
N SER A 67 0.62 -33.63 -18.54
CA SER A 67 1.86 -34.24 -19.01
C SER A 67 1.73 -35.71 -19.42
N GLU A 68 1.16 -36.60 -18.60
CA GLU A 68 1.11 -38.06 -18.88
C GLU A 68 -0.06 -38.78 -18.15
N MET A 69 -0.47 -39.96 -18.64
CA MET A 69 -1.37 -40.88 -17.91
C MET A 69 -0.68 -41.33 -16.61
N SER A 70 -1.04 -40.70 -15.50
CA SER A 70 -0.45 -41.00 -14.19
C SER A 70 -1.49 -40.86 -13.08
N CYS A 71 -1.32 -41.66 -12.02
CA CYS A 71 -2.03 -41.43 -10.77
C CYS A 71 -1.41 -40.20 -10.11
N TYR A 72 -2.24 -39.28 -9.60
CA TYR A 72 -1.73 -38.11 -8.89
C TYR A 72 -1.13 -38.53 -7.56
N GLU A 73 0.19 -38.48 -7.48
CA GLU A 73 0.88 -38.53 -6.20
C GLU A 73 1.15 -37.09 -5.79
N VAL A 74 0.54 -36.68 -4.68
CA VAL A 74 0.89 -35.40 -4.04
C VAL A 74 2.24 -35.58 -3.40
N ASP A 75 3.24 -34.90 -3.95
CA ASP A 75 4.59 -34.89 -3.38
C ASP A 75 4.51 -34.29 -1.97
N ARG A 76 4.68 -35.16 -0.98
CA ARG A 76 4.57 -34.81 0.44
C ARG A 76 5.75 -33.95 0.90
N ASP A 77 6.85 -33.91 0.14
CA ASP A 77 8.05 -33.12 0.47
C ASP A 77 7.83 -31.61 0.25
N LEU A 78 6.72 -31.22 -0.38
CA LEU A 78 6.33 -29.82 -0.60
C LEU A 78 5.42 -29.26 0.50
N LEU A 79 4.90 -30.14 1.35
CA LEU A 79 4.21 -29.77 2.56
C LEU A 79 5.24 -29.68 3.69
N PRO A 80 5.36 -28.54 4.39
CA PRO A 80 6.12 -28.52 5.62
C PRO A 80 5.51 -29.51 6.64
N ASP A 81 6.34 -30.05 7.53
CA ASP A 81 5.98 -31.14 8.46
C ASP A 81 4.74 -30.85 9.32
N ASP A 82 4.34 -29.58 9.44
CA ASP A 82 3.21 -29.07 10.22
C ASP A 82 1.85 -29.09 9.49
N ILE A 83 1.80 -29.54 8.21
CA ILE A 83 0.58 -29.62 7.40
C ILE A 83 0.35 -31.04 6.89
N SER A 84 -0.83 -31.58 7.19
CA SER A 84 -1.27 -32.91 6.76
C SER A 84 -2.47 -32.83 5.83
N ILE A 85 -2.55 -33.76 4.88
CA ILE A 85 -3.75 -33.98 4.06
C ILE A 85 -4.60 -35.02 4.79
N THR A 86 -5.77 -34.63 5.27
CA THR A 86 -6.63 -35.52 6.07
C THR A 86 -7.66 -36.24 5.24
N GLN A 87 -8.04 -35.69 4.09
CA GLN A 87 -8.95 -36.29 3.15
C GLN A 87 -8.51 -35.92 1.73
N LEU A 88 -8.41 -36.90 0.83
CA LEU A 88 -8.13 -36.72 -0.59
C LEU A 88 -9.08 -37.60 -1.39
N ASN A 89 -9.98 -36.95 -2.11
CA ASN A 89 -10.94 -37.55 -3.02
C ASN A 89 -10.63 -37.05 -4.43
N ILE A 90 -10.19 -37.96 -5.29
CA ILE A 90 -9.97 -37.67 -6.70
C ILE A 90 -10.93 -38.55 -7.48
N SER A 91 -11.87 -37.93 -8.19
CA SER A 91 -12.87 -38.64 -8.99
C SER A 91 -12.89 -38.07 -10.39
N VAL A 92 -12.87 -38.94 -11.39
CA VAL A 92 -13.19 -38.53 -12.76
C VAL A 92 -14.70 -38.35 -12.82
N VAL A 93 -15.18 -37.33 -13.54
CA VAL A 93 -16.62 -37.15 -13.75
C VAL A 93 -17.15 -38.33 -14.58
N GLY A 94 -17.57 -39.42 -13.91
CA GLY A 94 -18.12 -40.61 -14.55
C GLY A 94 -17.77 -41.98 -13.94
N GLU A 95 -16.70 -42.15 -13.16
CA GLU A 95 -16.32 -43.45 -12.55
C GLU A 95 -15.34 -43.26 -11.38
N ALA A 96 -15.32 -44.21 -10.42
CA ALA A 96 -14.44 -44.19 -9.26
C ALA A 96 -13.04 -44.71 -9.62
N CYS A 97 -11.99 -43.99 -9.23
CA CYS A 97 -10.60 -44.30 -9.58
C CYS A 97 -10.13 -45.64 -9.00
N GLU A 98 -9.79 -46.60 -9.87
CA GLU A 98 -8.92 -47.74 -9.50
C GLU A 98 -7.69 -47.91 -10.42
N ASP A 99 -7.65 -47.36 -11.64
CA ASP A 99 -6.43 -47.37 -12.48
C ASP A 99 -6.38 -46.16 -13.44
N GLN A 100 -5.23 -45.48 -13.50
CA GLN A 100 -4.77 -44.44 -14.45
C GLN A 100 -5.80 -43.42 -14.98
N ILE A 101 -5.61 -42.13 -14.63
CA ILE A 101 -6.52 -41.05 -15.03
C ILE A 101 -6.16 -40.52 -16.43
N ASP A 102 -7.11 -40.61 -17.36
CA ASP A 102 -6.93 -40.16 -18.74
C ASP A 102 -6.93 -38.61 -18.81
N PRO A 103 -5.86 -37.98 -19.35
CA PRO A 103 -5.71 -36.53 -19.45
C PRO A 103 -6.76 -35.84 -20.32
N THR A 104 -7.56 -36.59 -21.09
CA THR A 104 -8.62 -36.06 -21.96
C THR A 104 -9.94 -35.79 -21.23
N TYR A 105 -10.08 -36.19 -19.97
CA TYR A 105 -11.25 -35.93 -19.13
C TYR A 105 -11.01 -34.83 -18.10
N ASN A 106 -12.09 -34.21 -17.65
CA ASN A 106 -12.04 -33.31 -16.49
C ASN A 106 -11.98 -34.15 -15.21
N VAL A 107 -11.17 -33.71 -14.27
CA VAL A 107 -10.97 -34.42 -12.99
C VAL A 107 -11.50 -33.56 -11.87
N HIS A 108 -12.41 -34.11 -11.09
CA HIS A 108 -12.87 -33.49 -9.87
C HIS A 108 -11.91 -33.85 -8.74
N VAL A 109 -11.41 -32.83 -8.07
CA VAL A 109 -10.44 -32.95 -6.99
C VAL A 109 -11.02 -32.26 -5.76
N GLU A 110 -11.20 -33.05 -4.71
CA GLU A 110 -11.60 -32.58 -3.40
C GLU A 110 -10.55 -33.03 -2.38
N PHE A 111 -10.00 -32.11 -1.59
CA PHE A 111 -9.13 -32.49 -0.46
C PHE A 111 -9.18 -31.47 0.66
N THR A 112 -8.86 -31.94 1.86
CA THR A 112 -8.78 -31.11 3.07
C THR A 112 -7.35 -31.10 3.58
N LEU A 113 -6.78 -29.90 3.69
CA LEU A 113 -5.55 -29.66 4.42
C LEU A 113 -5.85 -29.32 5.86
N GLN A 114 -5.01 -29.80 6.77
CA GLN A 114 -5.11 -29.51 8.18
C GLN A 114 -3.72 -29.27 8.79
N ASN A 115 -3.59 -28.20 9.58
CA ASN A 115 -2.35 -27.92 10.33
C ASN A 115 -2.36 -28.55 11.74
N GLU A 116 -1.22 -28.47 12.45
CA GLU A 116 -1.07 -28.98 13.83
C GLU A 116 -2.04 -28.35 14.85
N MET A 117 -2.56 -27.15 14.57
CA MET A 117 -3.56 -26.47 15.39
C MET A 117 -5.02 -26.86 15.02
N ASN A 118 -5.21 -27.88 14.19
CA ASN A 118 -6.51 -28.40 13.78
C ASN A 118 -7.37 -27.39 12.99
N HIS A 119 -6.74 -26.38 12.38
CA HIS A 119 -7.37 -25.54 11.36
C HIS A 119 -7.37 -26.28 10.03
N SER A 120 -8.51 -26.29 9.35
CA SER A 120 -8.69 -27.02 8.10
C SER A 120 -9.09 -26.11 6.95
N PHE A 121 -8.68 -26.47 5.74
CA PHE A 121 -9.11 -25.83 4.51
C PHE A 121 -9.44 -26.90 3.47
N THR A 122 -10.66 -26.89 2.95
CA THR A 122 -11.12 -27.83 1.92
C THR A 122 -11.13 -27.13 0.57
N ILE A 123 -10.50 -27.78 -0.41
CA ILE A 123 -10.68 -27.46 -1.84
C ILE A 123 -11.65 -28.45 -2.43
N ASP A 124 -12.54 -27.92 -3.26
CA ASP A 124 -13.41 -28.65 -4.18
C ASP A 124 -13.30 -27.93 -5.54
N THR A 125 -12.69 -28.59 -6.53
CA THR A 125 -12.45 -27.98 -7.84
C THR A 125 -12.37 -29.00 -8.98
N ILE A 126 -12.38 -28.49 -10.21
CA ILE A 126 -12.25 -29.28 -11.43
C ILE A 126 -10.95 -28.91 -12.14
N ILE A 127 -10.10 -29.90 -12.38
CA ILE A 127 -8.94 -29.80 -13.27
C ILE A 127 -9.40 -30.11 -14.69
N GLU A 128 -9.22 -29.16 -15.60
CA GLU A 128 -9.62 -29.28 -17.00
C GLU A 128 -8.73 -30.26 -17.77
N LYS A 129 -9.30 -30.96 -18.75
CA LYS A 129 -8.58 -31.82 -19.71
C LYS A 129 -7.44 -31.12 -20.46
N ALA A 130 -6.42 -31.88 -20.84
CA ALA A 130 -5.25 -31.41 -21.60
C ALA A 130 -5.62 -30.94 -23.03
N ARG A 131 -5.07 -29.80 -23.48
CA ARG A 131 -5.19 -29.31 -24.87
C ARG A 131 -3.94 -29.73 -25.67
N ARG A 132 -4.09 -30.33 -26.85
CA ARG A 132 -2.97 -30.80 -27.69
C ARG A 132 -2.14 -29.67 -28.31
N GLU A 133 -0.81 -29.87 -28.22
CA GLU A 133 0.35 -29.31 -28.94
C GLU A 133 0.91 -27.90 -28.60
N LYS A 134 2.06 -27.88 -27.90
CA LYS A 134 3.40 -27.70 -28.50
C LYS A 134 4.52 -28.10 -27.51
N GLU A 135 5.64 -28.59 -28.05
CA GLU A 135 6.83 -29.15 -27.39
C GLU A 135 7.23 -28.47 -26.06
N SER A 136 7.38 -29.29 -25.01
CA SER A 136 7.79 -28.89 -23.67
C SER A 136 9.32 -28.74 -23.55
N ILE A 137 9.76 -27.52 -23.29
CA ILE A 137 11.07 -27.23 -22.71
C ILE A 137 11.02 -27.73 -21.25
N PRO A 138 12.05 -28.41 -20.71
CA PRO A 138 12.06 -28.83 -19.32
C PRO A 138 11.91 -27.60 -18.41
N LEU A 139 10.77 -27.54 -17.70
CA LEU A 139 10.47 -26.50 -16.74
C LEU A 139 11.27 -26.80 -15.46
N VAL A 140 12.42 -26.14 -15.30
CA VAL A 140 13.04 -26.04 -13.99
C VAL A 140 12.13 -25.13 -13.16
N ILE A 141 11.35 -25.71 -12.25
CA ILE A 141 10.60 -24.94 -11.26
C ILE A 141 11.63 -24.44 -10.23
N GLU A 142 12.24 -23.30 -10.50
CA GLU A 142 12.78 -22.49 -9.41
C GLU A 142 11.57 -22.09 -8.55
N LYS A 143 11.61 -22.44 -7.26
CA LYS A 143 10.74 -21.89 -6.21
C LYS A 143 10.54 -20.40 -6.53
N PRO A 144 9.31 -19.83 -6.56
CA PRO A 144 9.17 -18.41 -6.71
C PRO A 144 9.91 -17.79 -5.53
N SER A 145 11.10 -17.24 -5.80
CA SER A 145 11.61 -16.15 -5.03
C SER A 145 10.53 -15.10 -5.19
N SER A 146 9.65 -14.94 -4.21
CA SER A 146 8.63 -13.90 -4.25
C SER A 146 9.30 -12.63 -3.78
N ASN A 147 9.47 -11.63 -4.64
CA ASN A 147 9.96 -10.32 -4.26
C ASN A 147 8.87 -9.62 -3.47
N PRO A 148 9.01 -9.52 -2.12
CA PRO A 148 7.96 -8.93 -1.30
C PRO A 148 7.70 -7.47 -1.69
N PHE A 149 8.71 -6.79 -2.24
CA PHE A 149 8.55 -5.43 -2.75
C PHE A 149 7.76 -5.40 -4.07
N TYR A 150 8.08 -6.26 -5.05
CA TYR A 150 7.32 -6.31 -6.30
C TYR A 150 5.85 -6.71 -6.07
N ASP A 151 5.63 -7.75 -5.25
CA ASP A 151 4.28 -8.19 -4.88
C ASP A 151 3.50 -7.07 -4.18
N TYR A 152 4.15 -6.31 -3.29
CA TYR A 152 3.55 -5.14 -2.67
C TYR A 152 3.18 -4.07 -3.70
N LEU A 153 4.06 -3.75 -4.66
CA LEU A 153 3.75 -2.76 -5.69
C LEU A 153 2.52 -3.15 -6.53
N VAL A 154 2.41 -4.43 -6.90
CA VAL A 154 1.32 -4.96 -7.72
C VAL A 154 0.03 -5.03 -6.92
N ASN A 155 0.05 -5.70 -5.77
CA ASN A 155 -1.15 -6.01 -4.99
C ASN A 155 -1.75 -4.77 -4.32
N GLU A 156 -0.91 -3.82 -3.90
CA GLU A 156 -1.33 -2.59 -3.25
C GLU A 156 -1.40 -1.40 -4.21
N ASN A 157 -1.23 -1.63 -5.52
CA ASN A 157 -1.30 -0.60 -6.57
C ASN A 157 -0.42 0.62 -6.26
N VAL A 158 0.82 0.39 -5.82
CA VAL A 158 1.71 1.46 -5.37
C VAL A 158 2.29 2.18 -6.57
N PHE A 159 2.21 3.51 -6.62
CA PHE A 159 2.68 4.27 -7.78
C PHE A 159 3.66 5.41 -7.46
N VAL A 160 3.78 5.78 -6.19
CA VAL A 160 4.83 6.67 -5.70
C VAL A 160 5.40 6.04 -4.44
N TYR A 161 6.70 5.73 -4.47
CA TYR A 161 7.43 5.15 -3.36
C TYR A 161 8.76 5.90 -3.16
N GLY A 162 8.96 6.56 -2.03
CA GLY A 162 10.21 7.30 -1.77
C GLY A 162 10.25 8.00 -0.41
N SER A 163 11.34 8.71 -0.08
CA SER A 163 11.46 9.42 1.21
C SER A 163 10.82 10.80 1.25
N GLU A 164 10.72 11.48 0.11
CA GLU A 164 10.20 12.85 0.02
C GLU A 164 9.16 12.98 -1.11
N LEU A 165 8.17 13.84 -0.91
CA LEU A 165 7.29 14.33 -1.95
C LEU A 165 7.35 15.85 -1.99
N ILE A 166 7.78 16.39 -3.13
CA ILE A 166 7.54 17.78 -3.50
C ILE A 166 6.60 17.76 -4.70
N PHE A 167 5.40 18.32 -4.54
CA PHE A 167 4.39 18.31 -5.57
C PHE A 167 3.89 19.72 -5.86
N MET A 168 4.58 20.40 -6.78
CA MET A 168 4.13 21.70 -7.30
C MET A 168 3.08 21.55 -8.41
N GLY A 169 2.64 20.33 -8.73
CA GLY A 169 1.63 20.07 -9.74
C GLY A 169 0.22 20.44 -9.30
N SER A 170 -0.70 20.36 -10.26
CA SER A 170 -2.12 20.64 -10.03
C SER A 170 -2.87 19.44 -9.47
N GLU A 171 -2.62 18.24 -9.99
CA GLU A 171 -3.41 17.05 -9.66
C GLU A 171 -2.59 15.76 -9.72
N MET A 172 -2.77 14.92 -8.71
CA MET A 172 -2.32 13.52 -8.67
C MET A 172 -3.54 12.62 -8.59
N LEU A 173 -3.72 11.75 -9.59
CA LEU A 173 -4.85 10.82 -9.71
C LEU A 173 -4.39 9.39 -9.46
N GLY A 174 -4.89 8.78 -8.39
CA GLY A 174 -4.58 7.41 -8.01
C GLY A 174 -5.82 6.68 -7.51
N LYS A 175 -6.76 6.38 -8.41
CA LYS A 175 -7.94 5.57 -8.10
C LYS A 175 -7.50 4.14 -7.75
N ASP A 176 -7.96 3.64 -6.62
CA ASP A 176 -7.62 2.33 -6.05
C ASP A 176 -6.11 2.11 -5.91
N ALA A 177 -5.36 3.21 -5.76
CA ALA A 177 -3.91 3.23 -5.77
C ALA A 177 -3.32 3.73 -4.44
N THR A 178 -2.06 3.41 -4.22
CA THR A 178 -1.33 3.73 -3.00
C THR A 178 -0.13 4.63 -3.29
N MET A 179 -0.02 5.73 -2.53
CA MET A 179 1.19 6.54 -2.44
C MET A 179 1.83 6.31 -1.07
N LEU A 180 3.12 5.97 -1.06
CA LEU A 180 3.89 5.79 0.18
C LEU A 180 5.12 6.70 0.19
N ILE A 181 5.16 7.61 1.17
CA ILE A 181 6.29 8.49 1.41
C ILE A 181 6.89 8.16 2.77
N LYS A 182 8.16 7.71 2.82
CA LYS A 182 8.88 7.35 4.06
C LYS A 182 9.30 8.57 4.91
N GLY A 183 8.64 9.70 4.71
CA GLY A 183 8.95 10.96 5.37
C GLY A 183 7.70 11.82 5.54
N GLY A 184 7.90 13.03 6.07
CA GLY A 184 6.81 13.98 6.27
C GLY A 184 6.53 14.85 5.04
N VAL A 185 5.30 15.37 4.96
CA VAL A 185 4.87 16.33 3.94
C VAL A 185 4.41 17.62 4.61
N SER A 186 4.89 18.75 4.11
CA SER A 186 4.62 20.10 4.61
C SER A 186 3.91 20.94 3.54
N GLY A 187 3.19 21.98 3.96
CA GLY A 187 2.36 22.78 3.07
C GLY A 187 3.12 23.49 1.95
N ASN A 188 4.38 23.86 2.19
CA ASN A 188 5.30 24.45 1.20
C ASN A 188 5.87 23.44 0.20
N GLN A 189 5.74 22.14 0.46
CA GLN A 189 6.09 21.08 -0.48
C GLN A 189 4.92 20.75 -1.43
N LEU A 190 3.76 21.39 -1.27
CA LEU A 190 2.60 21.24 -2.13
C LEU A 190 2.23 22.58 -2.78
N ASP A 191 1.87 22.60 -4.06
CA ASP A 191 1.30 23.80 -4.69
C ASP A 191 0.01 24.25 -3.98
N GLY A 192 -0.25 25.55 -3.97
CA GLY A 192 -1.43 26.16 -3.32
C GLY A 192 -2.77 25.56 -3.73
N GLY A 193 -2.86 25.01 -4.94
CA GLY A 193 -4.02 24.32 -5.51
C GLY A 193 -3.85 22.82 -5.72
N ALA A 194 -2.80 22.20 -5.15
CA ALA A 194 -2.50 20.79 -5.38
C ALA A 194 -3.61 19.85 -4.85
N ARG A 195 -4.12 19.00 -5.73
CA ARG A 195 -5.11 17.97 -5.40
C ARG A 195 -4.49 16.58 -5.46
N LEU A 196 -4.23 15.98 -4.30
CA LEU A 196 -3.76 14.60 -4.17
C LEU A 196 -4.98 13.66 -4.07
N ASN A 197 -5.63 13.44 -5.21
CA ASN A 197 -6.81 12.59 -5.37
C ASN A 197 -6.39 11.12 -5.53
N VAL A 198 -5.89 10.55 -4.43
CA VAL A 198 -5.35 9.20 -4.32
C VAL A 198 -6.13 8.43 -3.26
N SER A 199 -6.48 7.18 -3.53
CA SER A 199 -7.28 6.35 -2.61
C SER A 199 -6.55 6.11 -1.28
N ASN A 200 -5.31 5.61 -1.33
CA ASN A 200 -4.51 5.33 -0.13
C ASN A 200 -3.27 6.21 -0.08
N ILE A 201 -3.03 6.87 1.06
CA ILE A 201 -1.89 7.77 1.26
C ILE A 201 -1.20 7.42 2.57
N TYR A 202 0.03 6.92 2.48
CA TYR A 202 0.82 6.46 3.62
C TYR A 202 2.04 7.35 3.79
N LEU A 203 2.15 8.00 4.95
CA LEU A 203 3.23 8.92 5.28
C LEU A 203 3.94 8.44 6.54
N ASP A 204 5.20 8.04 6.43
CA ASP A 204 6.04 7.67 7.57
C ASP A 204 6.64 8.92 8.25
N GLY A 205 5.77 9.88 8.56
CA GLY A 205 6.18 11.16 9.11
C GLY A 205 4.99 12.07 9.38
N ARG A 206 5.28 13.34 9.64
CA ARG A 206 4.23 14.35 9.87
C ARG A 206 3.54 14.75 8.57
N LEU A 207 2.26 15.08 8.66
CA LEU A 207 1.51 15.75 7.60
C LEU A 207 1.09 17.13 8.08
N SER A 208 1.58 18.17 7.43
CA SER A 208 1.16 19.56 7.67
C SER A 208 0.75 20.17 6.34
N ILE A 209 -0.51 20.55 6.23
CA ILE A 209 -1.05 21.15 5.00
C ILE A 209 -1.52 22.56 5.33
N ASP A 210 -0.63 23.33 5.94
CA ASP A 210 -0.88 24.74 6.24
C ASP A 210 -0.58 25.60 5.02
N GLY A 211 -1.45 26.57 4.74
CA GLY A 211 -1.26 27.51 3.64
C GLY A 211 -2.32 28.61 3.63
N GLN A 212 -2.02 29.72 2.97
CA GLN A 212 -2.94 30.87 2.89
C GLN A 212 -4.00 30.73 1.79
N SER A 213 -3.88 29.75 0.89
CA SER A 213 -4.78 29.59 -0.24
C SER A 213 -6.12 28.97 0.19
N PRO A 214 -7.25 29.66 0.06
CA PRO A 214 -8.56 29.07 0.32
C PRO A 214 -8.91 28.05 -0.77
N GLY A 215 -9.29 26.82 -0.39
CA GLY A 215 -10.09 25.91 -1.22
C GLY A 215 -9.36 25.17 -2.35
N GLY A 216 -8.02 25.16 -2.35
CA GLY A 216 -7.24 24.54 -3.41
C GLY A 216 -6.70 23.15 -3.09
N LYS A 217 -6.27 22.93 -1.84
CA LYS A 217 -5.58 21.69 -1.46
C LYS A 217 -6.58 20.61 -1.08
N MET A 218 -6.30 19.40 -1.55
CA MET A 218 -7.10 18.22 -1.27
C MET A 218 -6.19 17.02 -1.05
N ILE A 219 -6.51 16.20 -0.05
CA ILE A 219 -5.85 14.91 0.21
C ILE A 219 -6.90 13.82 0.35
N GLY A 220 -6.59 12.65 -0.22
CA GLY A 220 -7.49 11.52 -0.28
C GLY A 220 -8.43 11.61 -1.47
N SER A 221 -8.95 10.49 -1.94
CA SER A 221 -9.86 10.48 -3.08
C SER A 221 -11.29 10.84 -2.68
N PHE A 222 -11.94 11.70 -3.47
CA PHE A 222 -13.34 12.09 -3.22
C PHE A 222 -14.36 11.06 -3.70
N ASN A 223 -14.00 10.21 -4.68
CA ASN A 223 -14.89 9.19 -5.25
C ASN A 223 -14.60 7.79 -4.71
N ASP A 224 -13.31 7.49 -4.52
CA ASP A 224 -12.82 6.15 -4.20
C ASP A 224 -11.91 6.26 -2.96
N SER A 225 -12.46 6.80 -1.88
CA SER A 225 -11.70 7.10 -0.67
C SER A 225 -11.22 5.82 0.02
N GLY A 226 -9.91 5.72 0.24
CA GLY A 226 -9.29 4.69 1.07
C GLY A 226 -8.76 5.27 2.38
N ASP A 227 -7.61 4.77 2.83
CA ASP A 227 -7.01 5.20 4.09
C ASP A 227 -5.94 6.28 3.89
N VAL A 228 -5.90 7.23 4.83
CA VAL A 228 -4.77 8.16 5.00
C VAL A 228 -4.06 7.82 6.31
N ILE A 229 -2.82 7.34 6.23
CA ILE A 229 -2.00 6.98 7.40
C ILE A 229 -0.90 8.03 7.58
N VAL A 230 -0.83 8.60 8.78
CA VAL A 230 0.20 9.58 9.19
C VAL A 230 0.94 9.02 10.39
N ASN A 231 2.15 8.51 10.18
CA ASN A 231 3.03 8.03 11.26
C ASN A 231 3.72 9.19 12.00
N GLY A 232 2.93 10.17 12.43
CA GLY A 232 3.41 11.39 13.05
C GLY A 232 2.26 12.32 13.40
N ASN A 233 2.57 13.61 13.52
CA ASN A 233 1.55 14.62 13.80
C ASN A 233 0.83 15.04 12.51
N LEU A 234 -0.48 15.25 12.61
CA LEU A 234 -1.31 15.86 11.57
C LEU A 234 -1.62 17.31 11.94
N THR A 235 -1.29 18.26 11.07
CA THR A 235 -1.59 19.69 11.27
C THR A 235 -2.37 20.24 10.08
N LEU A 236 -3.61 20.61 10.38
CA LEU A 236 -4.56 21.24 9.48
C LEU A 236 -5.03 22.54 10.14
N TRP A 237 -4.13 23.54 10.21
CA TRP A 237 -4.38 24.77 10.95
C TRP A 237 -4.86 25.91 10.04
N ASN A 238 -4.07 26.28 9.03
CA ASN A 238 -4.35 27.48 8.20
C ASN A 238 -4.75 27.11 6.78
N GLY A 239 -5.87 27.64 6.30
CA GLY A 239 -6.34 27.45 4.93
C GLY A 239 -7.44 26.39 4.79
N SER A 240 -8.42 26.68 3.95
CA SER A 240 -9.52 25.74 3.66
C SER A 240 -9.06 24.63 2.72
N ARG A 241 -9.30 23.38 3.11
CA ARG A 241 -8.91 22.16 2.40
C ARG A 241 -9.84 21.01 2.74
N ASP A 242 -9.93 20.04 1.84
CA ASP A 242 -10.72 18.84 2.02
C ASP A 242 -9.84 17.62 2.28
N ILE A 243 -10.22 16.83 3.28
CA ILE A 243 -9.58 15.55 3.61
C ILE A 243 -10.62 14.44 3.46
N TYR A 244 -10.36 13.54 2.51
CA TYR A 244 -11.21 12.39 2.21
C TYR A 244 -10.59 11.10 2.73
N GLY A 245 -11.46 10.12 3.01
CA GLY A 245 -11.07 8.83 3.57
C GLY A 245 -10.95 8.85 5.09
N ASP A 246 -10.83 7.65 5.66
CA ASP A 246 -10.54 7.50 7.08
C ASP A 246 -9.06 7.79 7.34
N VAL A 247 -8.79 8.58 8.37
CA VAL A 247 -7.46 9.10 8.69
C VAL A 247 -6.95 8.48 9.98
N TYR A 248 -5.75 7.93 9.96
CA TYR A 248 -5.09 7.30 11.11
C TYR A 248 -3.83 8.09 11.45
N VAL A 249 -3.81 8.70 12.63
CA VAL A 249 -2.74 9.59 13.10
C VAL A 249 -2.07 8.96 14.31
N ASN A 250 -0.80 8.55 14.16
CA ASN A 250 -0.05 7.94 15.26
C ASN A 250 0.53 8.96 16.26
N GLY A 251 0.39 10.26 15.98
CA GLY A 251 0.75 11.37 16.86
C GLY A 251 -0.43 12.26 17.25
N ASN A 252 -0.16 13.57 17.36
CA ASN A 252 -1.16 14.57 17.71
C ASN A 252 -1.84 15.15 16.46
N PHE A 253 -3.07 15.64 16.64
CA PHE A 253 -3.86 16.27 15.59
C PHE A 253 -4.22 17.72 15.94
N ARG A 254 -3.89 18.66 15.05
CA ARG A 254 -4.31 20.07 15.14
C ARG A 254 -5.25 20.39 14.00
N LEU A 255 -6.43 20.91 14.30
CA LEU A 255 -7.50 21.11 13.32
C LEU A 255 -8.19 22.48 13.50
N LYS A 256 -8.24 23.29 12.44
CA LYS A 256 -8.92 24.59 12.45
C LYS A 256 -9.70 24.88 11.17
N ASP A 257 -9.07 25.05 10.01
CA ASP A 257 -9.78 25.54 8.81
C ASP A 257 -10.22 24.41 7.82
N ALA A 258 -10.03 23.13 8.15
CA ALA A 258 -10.27 22.03 7.22
C ALA A 258 -11.70 21.46 7.26
N THR A 259 -12.10 20.85 6.14
CA THR A 259 -13.29 20.00 6.04
C THR A 259 -12.87 18.54 6.07
N ILE A 260 -13.44 17.79 7.02
CA ILE A 260 -13.19 16.36 7.19
C ILE A 260 -14.37 15.57 6.66
N HIS A 261 -14.11 14.62 5.75
CA HIS A 261 -15.14 13.79 5.13
C HIS A 261 -15.23 12.36 5.68
N GLY A 262 -14.14 11.83 6.24
CA GLY A 262 -14.10 10.51 6.90
C GLY A 262 -13.91 10.59 8.41
N ASN A 263 -13.75 9.44 9.06
CA ASN A 263 -13.39 9.41 10.48
C ASN A 263 -11.89 9.70 10.66
N VAL A 264 -11.52 10.27 11.80
CA VAL A 264 -10.13 10.49 12.17
C VAL A 264 -9.85 9.76 13.47
N TYR A 265 -8.82 8.92 13.49
CA TYR A 265 -8.37 8.13 14.63
C TYR A 265 -7.01 8.65 15.08
N VAL A 266 -6.95 9.28 16.25
CA VAL A 266 -5.76 9.99 16.74
C VAL A 266 -5.21 9.29 17.98
N ASN A 267 -4.04 8.67 17.86
CA ASN A 267 -3.31 8.11 18.99
C ASN A 267 -2.51 9.20 19.73
N GLY A 268 -3.19 10.26 20.16
CA GLY A 268 -2.56 11.42 20.77
C GLY A 268 -3.56 12.52 21.15
N ASN A 269 -3.02 13.71 21.34
CA ASN A 269 -3.81 14.89 21.70
C ASN A 269 -4.48 15.50 20.46
N VAL A 270 -5.64 16.12 20.68
CA VAL A 270 -6.36 16.90 19.68
C VAL A 270 -6.43 18.37 20.11
N GLU A 271 -6.06 19.27 19.21
CA GLU A 271 -6.20 20.72 19.37
C GLU A 271 -7.13 21.27 18.28
N LEU A 272 -8.18 21.98 18.70
CA LEU A 272 -9.12 22.62 17.79
C LEU A 272 -8.89 24.15 17.75
N GLY A 273 -9.00 24.74 16.56
CA GLY A 273 -9.15 26.19 16.35
C GLY A 273 -10.50 26.53 15.72
N TRP A 274 -10.82 27.81 15.49
CA TRP A 274 -12.07 28.23 14.82
C TRP A 274 -11.90 28.31 13.28
N GLN A 275 -12.71 27.66 12.43
CA GLN A 275 -13.84 26.75 12.69
C GLN A 275 -13.82 25.56 11.70
N PRO A 276 -13.48 24.34 12.14
CA PRO A 276 -13.40 23.20 11.24
C PRO A 276 -14.80 22.71 10.87
N SER A 277 -14.87 22.02 9.74
CA SER A 277 -16.11 21.48 9.20
C SER A 277 -16.05 19.96 9.08
N PHE A 278 -17.20 19.32 9.22
CA PHE A 278 -17.36 17.87 9.13
C PHE A 278 -18.54 17.58 8.21
N THR A 279 -18.39 16.65 7.28
CA THR A 279 -19.49 16.19 6.42
C THR A 279 -20.09 14.89 6.94
N GLY A 280 -21.39 14.69 6.71
CA GLY A 280 -22.10 13.47 7.10
C GLY A 280 -21.86 13.06 8.56
N ASN A 281 -21.38 11.83 8.74
CA ASN A 281 -21.14 11.20 10.04
C ASN A 281 -19.68 11.25 10.50
N ALA A 282 -18.81 12.02 9.83
CA ALA A 282 -17.41 12.16 10.20
C ALA A 282 -17.24 12.54 11.68
N ARG A 283 -16.32 11.85 12.36
CA ARG A 283 -15.98 11.99 13.79
C ARG A 283 -14.48 11.93 13.99
N VAL A 284 -14.01 12.48 15.11
CA VAL A 284 -12.62 12.36 15.57
C VAL A 284 -12.60 11.56 16.87
N TYR A 285 -11.92 10.42 16.85
CA TYR A 285 -11.65 9.59 18.00
C TYR A 285 -10.23 9.81 18.47
N TYR A 286 -10.01 9.99 19.77
CA TYR A 286 -8.67 10.30 20.28
C TYR A 286 -8.39 9.71 21.66
N THR A 287 -7.12 9.43 21.95
CA THR A 287 -6.68 8.84 23.23
C THR A 287 -6.20 9.88 24.25
N GLY A 288 -5.64 11.00 23.77
CA GLY A 288 -5.02 12.03 24.61
C GLY A 288 -5.99 13.06 25.19
N THR A 289 -5.54 14.31 25.26
CA THR A 289 -6.33 15.47 25.70
C THR A 289 -6.95 16.19 24.52
N LEU A 290 -8.11 16.81 24.74
CA LEU A 290 -8.75 17.72 23.80
C LEU A 290 -8.60 19.16 24.30
N THR A 291 -8.01 20.03 23.47
CA THR A 291 -7.87 21.47 23.73
C THR A 291 -8.66 22.27 22.70
N TYR A 292 -9.42 23.27 23.14
CA TYR A 292 -10.19 24.15 22.27
C TYR A 292 -10.41 25.53 22.93
N PRO A 293 -10.68 26.59 22.15
CA PRO A 293 -11.00 27.92 22.67
C PRO A 293 -12.22 27.96 23.58
N ASN A 294 -12.29 28.94 24.49
CA ASN A 294 -13.50 29.14 25.32
C ASN A 294 -14.75 29.41 24.47
N ASN A 295 -15.91 28.96 24.96
CA ASN A 295 -17.23 29.10 24.30
C ASN A 295 -17.29 28.44 22.89
N TYR A 296 -16.66 27.28 22.74
CA TYR A 296 -16.60 26.56 21.48
C TYR A 296 -17.94 25.97 21.03
N HIS A 297 -18.11 25.72 19.73
CA HIS A 297 -19.38 25.19 19.20
C HIS A 297 -19.64 23.74 19.66
N ASP A 298 -20.73 23.53 20.39
CA ASP A 298 -21.17 22.20 20.85
C ASP A 298 -21.34 21.19 19.72
N ALA A 299 -21.79 21.64 18.55
CA ALA A 299 -21.95 20.79 17.38
C ALA A 299 -20.61 20.19 16.88
N ILE A 300 -19.50 20.92 17.04
CA ILE A 300 -18.15 20.42 16.71
C ILE A 300 -17.64 19.53 17.84
N LEU A 301 -17.85 19.91 19.10
CA LEU A 301 -17.46 19.10 20.25
C LEU A 301 -18.15 17.73 20.24
N ALA A 302 -19.40 17.65 19.80
CA ALA A 302 -20.14 16.39 19.66
C ALA A 302 -19.53 15.42 18.63
N ARG A 303 -18.65 15.90 17.74
CA ARG A 303 -17.88 15.07 16.80
C ARG A 303 -16.59 14.51 17.41
N MET A 304 -16.17 15.01 18.58
CA MET A 304 -14.96 14.58 19.27
C MET A 304 -15.31 13.50 20.30
N THR A 305 -14.70 12.33 20.21
CA THR A 305 -14.95 11.21 21.13
C THR A 305 -13.64 10.71 21.71
N LYS A 306 -13.45 10.88 23.02
CA LYS A 306 -12.30 10.29 23.70
C LYS A 306 -12.50 8.79 23.84
N GLN A 307 -11.47 8.01 23.54
CA GLN A 307 -11.46 6.55 23.69
C GLN A 307 -10.19 6.10 24.42
N PRO A 308 -10.20 4.97 25.16
CA PRO A 308 -8.99 4.42 25.77
C PRO A 308 -7.97 3.97 24.73
N SER A 309 -8.44 3.57 23.54
CA SER A 309 -7.65 3.18 22.39
C SER A 309 -8.41 3.51 21.11
N VAL A 310 -7.69 3.71 20.01
CA VAL A 310 -8.26 3.85 18.66
C VAL A 310 -7.63 2.82 17.74
N PRO A 311 -8.28 2.43 16.63
CA PRO A 311 -7.61 1.69 15.56
C PRO A 311 -6.33 2.40 15.11
N THR A 312 -5.23 1.66 15.03
CA THR A 312 -3.96 2.16 14.51
C THR A 312 -3.60 1.40 13.26
N LYS A 313 -3.10 2.10 12.23
CA LYS A 313 -2.50 1.50 11.04
C LYS A 313 -1.03 1.91 10.95
N GLN A 314 -0.22 1.04 10.38
CA GLN A 314 1.21 1.25 10.21
C GLN A 314 1.55 1.43 8.75
N VAL A 315 2.54 2.28 8.47
CA VAL A 315 3.11 2.38 7.13
C VAL A 315 4.00 1.16 6.92
N PRO A 316 3.88 0.42 5.80
CA PRO A 316 4.75 -0.71 5.52
C PRO A 316 6.22 -0.30 5.47
N ASP A 317 7.05 -0.97 6.26
CA ASP A 317 8.51 -0.77 6.23
C ASP A 317 9.17 -1.78 5.30
N LEU A 318 9.14 -1.45 4.00
CA LEU A 318 9.86 -2.19 2.98
C LEU A 318 11.07 -1.35 2.51
N PRO A 319 12.30 -1.88 2.47
CA PRO A 319 13.39 -1.19 1.81
C PRO A 319 13.21 -1.25 0.29
N ILE A 320 13.71 -0.24 -0.44
CA ILE A 320 13.81 -0.34 -1.90
C ILE A 320 14.92 -1.35 -2.21
N PRO A 321 14.66 -2.45 -2.94
CA PRO A 321 15.68 -3.45 -3.23
C PRO A 321 16.79 -2.89 -4.13
N GLN A 322 17.95 -3.54 -4.09
CA GLN A 322 19.09 -3.14 -4.91
C GLN A 322 18.83 -3.39 -6.40
N LEU A 323 19.51 -2.61 -7.25
CA LEU A 323 19.51 -2.82 -8.70
C LEU A 323 20.14 -4.16 -9.06
N LYS A 324 19.57 -4.85 -10.05
CA LYS A 324 20.22 -6.00 -10.68
C LYS A 324 21.56 -5.59 -11.33
N SER A 325 22.38 -6.58 -11.68
CA SER A 325 23.69 -6.31 -12.31
C SER A 325 23.54 -5.60 -13.66
N SER A 326 24.56 -4.83 -14.06
CA SER A 326 24.61 -4.21 -15.40
C SER A 326 24.48 -5.23 -16.54
N GLU A 327 24.99 -6.44 -16.32
CA GLU A 327 24.87 -7.56 -17.24
C GLU A 327 23.41 -8.01 -17.41
N TRP A 328 22.64 -8.09 -16.32
CA TRP A 328 21.21 -8.38 -16.40
C TRP A 328 20.48 -7.34 -17.25
N PHE A 329 20.78 -6.05 -17.07
CA PHE A 329 20.17 -4.98 -17.86
C PHE A 329 20.50 -5.11 -19.35
N HIS A 330 21.76 -5.39 -19.70
CA HIS A 330 22.16 -5.62 -21.08
C HIS A 330 21.40 -6.80 -21.70
N ASN A 331 21.36 -7.93 -21.00
CA ASN A 331 20.67 -9.15 -21.44
C ASN A 331 19.14 -9.00 -21.51
N ASN A 332 18.57 -8.02 -20.81
CA ASN A 332 17.14 -7.69 -20.83
C ASN A 332 16.80 -6.47 -21.72
N GLY A 333 17.70 -6.12 -22.65
CA GLY A 333 17.44 -5.13 -23.69
C GLY A 333 17.45 -3.68 -23.21
N TYR A 334 18.00 -3.40 -22.04
CA TYR A 334 18.23 -2.03 -21.58
C TYR A 334 19.47 -1.45 -22.26
N SER A 335 19.40 -0.16 -22.55
CA SER A 335 20.48 0.61 -23.16
C SER A 335 20.57 1.98 -22.52
N SER A 336 21.62 2.75 -22.82
CA SER A 336 21.72 4.16 -22.43
C SER A 336 21.14 5.11 -23.49
N THR A 337 20.36 4.60 -24.45
CA THR A 337 19.79 5.39 -25.55
C THR A 337 18.38 5.86 -25.20
N ILE A 338 18.16 7.17 -25.30
CA ILE A 338 16.83 7.75 -25.14
C ILE A 338 16.01 7.53 -26.42
N LYS A 339 14.78 7.03 -26.27
CA LYS A 339 13.85 6.77 -27.38
C LYS A 339 12.45 7.31 -27.03
N PRO A 340 11.68 7.80 -28.01
CA PRO A 340 10.33 8.31 -27.78
C PRO A 340 9.32 7.24 -27.38
N ASN A 341 9.52 5.97 -27.77
CA ASN A 341 8.58 4.89 -27.47
C ASN A 341 9.32 3.60 -27.08
N GLY A 342 8.78 2.85 -26.11
CA GLY A 342 9.29 1.53 -25.72
C GLY A 342 10.71 1.60 -25.13
N MET A 343 11.05 2.71 -24.48
CA MET A 343 12.40 2.95 -23.99
C MET A 343 12.71 2.05 -22.79
N ARG A 344 13.73 1.20 -22.90
CA ARG A 344 14.36 0.51 -21.76
C ARG A 344 15.70 1.17 -21.49
N TYR A 345 15.74 2.10 -20.53
CA TYR A 345 16.92 2.85 -20.18
C TYR A 345 17.59 2.31 -18.92
N TYR A 346 18.90 2.05 -18.97
CA TYR A 346 19.74 1.80 -17.79
C TYR A 346 21.02 2.62 -17.87
N GLY A 347 21.40 3.29 -16.78
CA GLY A 347 22.63 4.08 -16.73
C GLY A 347 22.83 4.88 -15.45
N GLY A 348 23.72 5.88 -15.55
CA GLY A 348 23.91 6.93 -14.54
C GLY A 348 22.71 7.86 -14.42
N SER A 349 22.93 9.02 -13.80
CA SER A 349 21.92 10.09 -13.81
C SER A 349 21.54 10.47 -15.24
N VAL A 350 20.25 10.65 -15.50
CA VAL A 350 19.71 10.87 -16.84
C VAL A 350 18.82 12.10 -16.87
N ASN A 351 18.92 12.87 -17.96
CA ASN A 351 18.03 14.00 -18.26
C ASN A 351 17.30 13.75 -19.59
N ILE A 352 15.98 13.61 -19.50
CA ILE A 352 15.08 13.38 -20.62
C ILE A 352 14.32 14.66 -20.88
N GLN A 353 14.50 15.24 -22.06
CA GLN A 353 13.97 16.56 -22.38
C GLN A 353 13.40 16.59 -23.79
N SER A 354 12.53 17.57 -24.06
CA SER A 354 12.05 17.80 -25.41
C SER A 354 13.14 18.40 -26.29
N LYS A 355 13.51 17.69 -27.35
CA LYS A 355 14.53 18.11 -28.32
C LYS A 355 14.49 17.22 -29.55
N THR A 356 15.32 17.54 -30.54
CA THR A 356 15.59 16.64 -31.65
C THR A 356 16.47 15.48 -31.19
N TYR A 357 16.01 14.25 -31.40
CA TYR A 357 16.77 13.02 -31.21
C TYR A 357 17.14 12.42 -32.56
N ASP A 358 18.34 11.86 -32.65
CA ASP A 358 18.82 11.19 -33.85
C ASP A 358 17.88 10.03 -34.22
N GLY A 359 17.50 9.94 -35.49
CA GLY A 359 16.52 8.97 -35.99
C GLY A 359 15.05 9.21 -35.62
N TYR A 360 14.71 10.23 -34.82
CA TYR A 360 13.33 10.45 -34.35
C TYR A 360 12.77 11.88 -34.57
N GLY A 361 13.63 12.84 -34.94
CA GLY A 361 13.20 14.24 -35.07
C GLY A 361 12.91 14.88 -33.71
N TYR A 362 12.11 15.95 -33.70
CA TYR A 362 11.71 16.62 -32.46
C TYR A 362 10.74 15.74 -31.66
N VAL A 363 11.15 15.37 -30.44
CA VAL A 363 10.36 14.57 -29.52
C VAL A 363 10.02 15.41 -28.31
N SER A 364 8.75 15.42 -27.91
CA SER A 364 8.28 15.97 -26.63
C SER A 364 7.36 15.05 -25.85
N ASN A 365 7.10 13.85 -26.37
CA ASN A 365 6.28 12.83 -25.75
C ASN A 365 7.10 11.54 -25.67
N PHE A 366 7.10 10.89 -24.50
CA PHE A 366 7.77 9.63 -24.25
C PHE A 366 6.74 8.61 -23.77
N THR A 367 6.62 7.47 -24.44
CA THR A 367 5.60 6.47 -24.13
C THR A 367 6.20 5.10 -23.83
N ASN A 368 5.58 4.37 -22.92
CA ASN A 368 5.97 3.01 -22.55
C ASN A 368 7.46 2.92 -22.17
N ALA A 369 7.91 3.82 -21.29
CA ALA A 369 9.29 3.88 -20.83
C ALA A 369 9.49 3.07 -19.55
N VAL A 370 10.59 2.33 -19.46
CA VAL A 370 11.12 1.79 -18.21
C VAL A 370 12.52 2.36 -18.04
N ILE A 371 12.69 3.23 -17.05
CA ILE A 371 13.90 4.02 -16.85
C ILE A 371 14.48 3.68 -15.51
N VAL A 372 15.70 3.16 -15.53
CA VAL A 372 16.39 2.71 -14.35
C VAL A 372 17.71 3.46 -14.24
N SER A 373 17.86 4.26 -13.19
CA SER A 373 19.06 5.05 -12.95
C SER A 373 19.77 4.58 -11.68
N THR A 374 21.10 4.52 -11.76
CA THR A 374 21.98 4.38 -10.61
C THR A 374 22.11 5.69 -9.80
N GLY A 375 21.60 6.81 -10.34
CA GLY A 375 21.56 8.11 -9.70
C GLY A 375 20.19 8.77 -9.87
N ASP A 376 20.17 10.04 -10.29
CA ASP A 376 18.95 10.84 -10.43
C ASP A 376 18.32 10.71 -11.82
N ILE A 377 16.99 10.72 -11.87
CA ILE A 377 16.22 10.86 -13.11
C ILE A 377 15.62 12.26 -13.14
N THR A 378 15.92 13.01 -14.19
CA THR A 378 15.25 14.27 -14.50
C THR A 378 14.47 14.12 -15.79
N VAL A 379 13.18 14.42 -15.75
CA VAL A 379 12.32 14.51 -16.93
C VAL A 379 11.89 15.97 -17.04
N GLY A 380 12.30 16.60 -18.14
CA GLY A 380 12.20 18.03 -18.34
C GLY A 380 13.34 18.81 -17.69
N GLY A 381 13.08 20.05 -17.34
CA GLY A 381 14.06 20.98 -16.78
C GLY A 381 14.32 22.15 -17.74
N PRO A 382 15.40 22.14 -18.55
CA PRO A 382 15.65 23.21 -19.53
C PRO A 382 14.61 23.26 -20.66
N SER A 383 13.95 22.14 -20.93
CA SER A 383 12.94 22.04 -22.00
C SER A 383 11.77 21.17 -21.54
N TRP A 384 10.56 21.67 -21.81
CA TRP A 384 9.30 21.13 -21.32
C TRP A 384 8.91 19.81 -21.99
N VAL A 385 8.65 18.76 -21.22
CA VAL A 385 8.10 17.47 -21.73
C VAL A 385 6.57 17.49 -21.68
N ASN A 386 5.91 17.21 -22.80
CA ASN A 386 4.45 17.25 -22.90
C ASN A 386 3.79 16.04 -22.24
N ASN A 387 4.31 14.85 -22.50
CA ASN A 387 3.76 13.62 -21.95
C ASN A 387 4.86 12.60 -21.68
N MET A 388 4.74 11.89 -20.57
CA MET A 388 5.56 10.73 -20.27
C MET A 388 4.70 9.61 -19.72
N THR A 389 4.79 8.41 -20.30
CA THR A 389 4.19 7.21 -19.72
C THR A 389 5.24 6.16 -19.43
N GLY A 390 5.23 5.56 -18.22
CA GLY A 390 6.25 4.59 -17.86
C GLY A 390 6.51 4.37 -16.38
N VAL A 391 7.59 3.64 -16.12
CA VAL A 391 8.13 3.35 -14.79
C VAL A 391 9.47 4.07 -14.64
N LEU A 392 9.61 4.87 -13.59
CA LEU A 392 10.84 5.60 -13.23
C LEU A 392 11.43 5.04 -11.94
N LEU A 393 12.59 4.39 -12.03
CA LEU A 393 13.29 3.76 -10.91
C LEU A 393 14.62 4.46 -10.65
N ALA A 394 14.72 5.14 -9.51
CA ALA A 394 15.95 5.70 -8.96
C ALA A 394 16.22 5.16 -7.54
N PRO A 395 16.59 3.87 -7.38
CA PRO A 395 16.76 3.25 -6.06
C PRO A 395 17.83 3.90 -5.18
N ASN A 396 18.71 4.71 -5.77
CA ASN A 396 19.79 5.42 -5.10
C ASN A 396 19.75 6.93 -5.31
N GLY A 397 18.63 7.47 -5.81
CA GLY A 397 18.52 8.88 -6.14
C GLY A 397 17.08 9.37 -6.13
N ARG A 398 16.87 10.50 -6.79
CA ARG A 398 15.60 11.22 -6.88
C ARG A 398 15.04 11.21 -8.30
N VAL A 399 13.72 11.30 -8.40
CA VAL A 399 13.04 11.61 -9.65
C VAL A 399 12.53 13.05 -9.62
N THR A 400 12.97 13.87 -10.57
CA THR A 400 12.46 15.23 -10.80
C THR A 400 11.66 15.27 -12.08
N PHE A 401 10.45 15.79 -12.04
CA PHE A 401 9.55 15.90 -13.18
C PHE A 401 9.12 17.36 -13.40
N ASN A 402 9.39 17.85 -14.60
CA ASN A 402 9.02 19.17 -15.09
C ASN A 402 8.42 19.04 -16.50
N GLY A 403 7.15 18.67 -16.54
CA GLY A 403 6.39 18.48 -17.77
C GLY A 403 4.89 18.60 -17.52
N ALA A 404 4.08 18.42 -18.56
CA ALA A 404 2.63 18.56 -18.43
C ALA A 404 1.99 17.31 -17.82
N ASN A 405 2.27 16.11 -18.33
CA ASN A 405 1.61 14.88 -17.90
C ASN A 405 2.60 13.74 -17.65
N PHE A 406 2.45 13.06 -16.52
CA PHE A 406 3.08 11.77 -16.24
C PHE A 406 2.00 10.72 -15.96
N GLU A 407 2.05 9.59 -16.66
CA GLU A 407 1.19 8.42 -16.39
C GLU A 407 2.05 7.19 -16.09
N GLY A 408 1.99 6.67 -14.87
CA GLY A 408 2.94 5.62 -14.50
C GLY A 408 3.18 5.44 -13.02
N LEU A 409 4.40 4.99 -12.74
CA LEU A 409 4.88 4.66 -11.41
C LEU A 409 6.30 5.22 -11.19
N ILE A 410 6.56 5.71 -9.98
CA ILE A 410 7.84 6.26 -9.53
C ILE A 410 8.30 5.53 -8.26
N ILE A 411 9.55 5.03 -8.30
CA ILE A 411 10.27 4.53 -7.12
C ILE A 411 11.58 5.29 -7.03
N ALA A 412 11.77 6.06 -5.97
CA ALA A 412 12.94 6.92 -5.80
C ALA A 412 13.32 7.03 -4.33
N ARG A 413 14.54 6.62 -3.96
CA ARG A 413 14.99 6.70 -2.57
C ARG A 413 14.88 8.10 -2.01
N ASP A 414 15.34 9.09 -2.77
CA ASP A 414 15.40 10.50 -2.36
C ASP A 414 14.13 11.27 -2.77
N GLY A 415 13.07 10.56 -3.18
CA GLY A 415 11.74 11.14 -3.37
C GLY A 415 11.39 11.55 -4.80
N PHE A 416 10.16 12.03 -4.94
CA PHE A 416 9.55 12.47 -6.19
C PHE A 416 9.26 13.97 -6.16
N HIS A 417 9.86 14.71 -7.09
CA HIS A 417 9.86 16.17 -7.14
C HIS A 417 9.20 16.66 -8.42
N VAL A 418 7.93 17.04 -8.34
CA VAL A 418 7.24 17.77 -9.39
C VAL A 418 7.45 19.27 -9.18
N THR A 419 8.06 19.93 -10.15
CA THR A 419 8.48 21.34 -10.02
C THR A 419 7.62 22.32 -10.81
N SER A 420 6.60 21.84 -11.52
CA SER A 420 5.76 22.69 -12.39
C SER A 420 4.30 22.73 -11.94
N GLY A 421 3.75 23.96 -11.90
CA GLY A 421 2.39 24.31 -11.46
C GLY A 421 1.26 23.52 -12.12
N SER A 422 1.41 23.21 -13.41
CA SER A 422 0.36 22.60 -14.23
C SER A 422 0.52 21.10 -14.44
N THR A 423 1.53 20.48 -13.81
CA THR A 423 1.75 19.04 -13.97
C THR A 423 0.56 18.25 -13.44
N LYS A 424 0.18 17.22 -14.20
CA LYS A 424 -0.74 16.15 -13.79
C LYS A 424 0.01 14.83 -13.71
N VAL A 425 -0.20 14.10 -12.61
CA VAL A 425 0.33 12.75 -12.39
C VAL A 425 -0.83 11.78 -12.31
N THR A 426 -0.79 10.69 -13.08
CA THR A 426 -1.85 9.67 -13.11
C THR A 426 -1.23 8.30 -12.88
N PHE A 427 -1.81 7.53 -11.97
CA PHE A 427 -1.42 6.14 -11.74
C PHE A 427 -1.66 5.28 -12.98
N LYS A 428 -0.68 4.42 -13.29
CA LYS A 428 -0.83 3.21 -14.08
C LYS A 428 -0.13 2.07 -13.34
N ASN A 429 -0.78 0.91 -13.23
CA ASN A 429 -0.18 -0.25 -12.56
C ASN A 429 1.09 -0.70 -13.30
N ILE A 430 2.04 -1.23 -12.54
CA ILE A 430 3.34 -1.69 -13.03
C ILE A 430 3.21 -2.79 -14.08
N ASP A 431 2.17 -3.61 -14.01
CA ASP A 431 1.87 -4.71 -14.94
C ASP A 431 1.69 -4.25 -16.39
N GLN A 432 1.34 -2.98 -16.61
CA GLN A 432 1.24 -2.36 -17.94
C GLN A 432 2.59 -2.13 -18.60
N PHE A 433 3.68 -2.12 -17.83
CA PHE A 433 5.04 -1.83 -18.32
C PHE A 433 6.02 -2.99 -18.07
N ILE A 434 5.78 -3.79 -17.03
CA ILE A 434 6.62 -4.91 -16.60
C ILE A 434 5.70 -6.12 -16.38
N SER A 435 5.74 -7.08 -17.30
CA SER A 435 4.74 -8.16 -17.37
C SER A 435 4.85 -9.19 -16.25
N ASN A 436 6.00 -9.30 -15.59
CA ASN A 436 6.22 -10.20 -14.48
C ASN A 436 7.47 -9.80 -13.68
N GLU A 437 7.61 -10.42 -12.52
CA GLU A 437 8.72 -10.23 -11.60
C GLU A 437 10.10 -10.52 -12.22
N ALA A 438 10.21 -11.50 -13.12
CA ALA A 438 11.48 -11.81 -13.79
C ALA A 438 11.99 -10.66 -14.66
N GLN A 439 11.11 -9.76 -15.10
CA GLN A 439 11.44 -8.53 -15.82
C GLN A 439 11.60 -7.30 -14.92
N PHE A 440 11.42 -7.45 -13.60
CA PHE A 440 11.54 -6.37 -12.64
C PHE A 440 13.03 -5.98 -12.44
N PRO A 441 13.40 -4.69 -12.57
CA PRO A 441 14.79 -4.23 -12.49
C PRO A 441 15.52 -4.38 -11.15
N LEU A 442 14.80 -4.66 -10.06
CA LEU A 442 15.36 -4.75 -8.71
C LEU A 442 15.44 -6.20 -8.27
N TYR A 443 16.38 -6.51 -7.37
CA TYR A 443 16.51 -7.87 -6.84
C TYR A 443 15.25 -8.32 -6.12
N VAL A 444 15.03 -9.62 -6.25
CA VAL A 444 14.21 -10.43 -5.37
C VAL A 444 15.15 -10.82 -4.24
N ASP A 445 14.93 -10.32 -3.03
CA ASP A 445 15.79 -10.68 -1.90
C ASP A 445 15.68 -12.16 -1.53
#